data_AF-A0AAD1HMA0-F1
#
_entry.id   AF-A0AAD1HMA0-F1
#
_cell.length_a   1.000
_cell.length_b   1.000
_cell.length_c   1.000
_cell.angle_alpha   90.00
_cell.angle_beta   90.00
_cell.angle_gamma   90.00
#
_symmetry.space_group_name_H-M   'P 1'
#
loop_
_entity.id
_entity.type
_entity.pdbx_description
1 polymer ?
#
loop_
_entity_poly.entity_id
_entity_poly.type
_entity_poly.pdbx_seq_one_letter_code
_entity_poly.pdbx_strand_id
1 'polypeptide(L)'
;MVEIATGQIGVCETANNGGIPLTRYVHPFAPGSPGVPWCAFFVSWCYLQTTGSRPPWNNPGWVQSIYAWAANNRRLVGTPLRGDMFGLGGNHIGLVARSLRDRIITVEGNTSTGCVRSNERPLTGLWFGRPK
;
A
#
# COMPACT_ATOMS: atom_id res chain seq x y z
N MET A 1 3.66 1.85 -10.32
CA MET A 1 3.35 1.87 -8.87
C MET A 1 4.58 2.09 -7.99
N VAL A 2 5.62 1.24 -8.06
CA VAL A 2 6.77 1.36 -7.15
C VAL A 2 7.51 2.68 -7.30
N GLU A 3 7.77 3.18 -8.50
CA GLU A 3 8.43 4.49 -8.70
C GLU A 3 7.67 5.65 -8.06
N ILE A 4 6.35 5.69 -8.27
CA ILE A 4 5.47 6.67 -7.61
C ILE A 4 5.62 6.58 -6.08
N ALA A 5 5.55 5.36 -5.53
CA ALA A 5 5.68 5.15 -4.09
C ALA A 5 7.06 5.54 -3.56
N THR A 6 8.14 5.20 -4.26
CA THR A 6 9.51 5.59 -3.92
C THR A 6 9.67 7.10 -3.87
N GLY A 7 9.04 7.84 -4.80
CA GLY A 7 9.02 9.30 -4.78
C GLY A 7 8.27 9.92 -3.60
N GLN A 8 7.54 9.12 -2.80
CA GLN A 8 6.87 9.58 -1.59
C GLN A 8 7.67 9.28 -0.30
N ILE A 9 8.82 8.61 -0.37
CA ILE A 9 9.64 8.33 0.82
C ILE A 9 9.96 9.64 1.55
N GLY A 10 9.75 9.65 2.87
CA GLY A 10 9.94 10.84 3.71
C GLY A 10 8.68 11.68 3.89
N VAL A 11 7.59 11.43 3.16
CA VAL A 11 6.30 12.07 3.42
C VAL A 11 5.73 11.54 4.74
N CYS A 12 5.58 12.43 5.71
CA CYS A 12 5.08 12.14 7.06
C CYS A 12 3.72 12.81 7.31
N GLU A 13 2.93 12.21 8.20
CA GLU A 13 1.82 12.91 8.84
C GLU A 13 2.35 13.96 9.83
N THR A 14 1.62 15.07 9.94
CA THR A 14 1.95 16.17 10.87
C THR A 14 0.97 16.26 12.04
N ALA A 15 -0.02 15.36 12.05
CA ALA A 15 -0.99 15.13 13.10
C ALA A 15 -1.41 13.66 13.00
N ASN A 16 -2.09 13.13 14.01
CA ASN A 16 -2.57 11.73 14.01
C ASN A 16 -3.35 11.42 12.72
N ASN A 17 -2.75 10.63 11.81
CA ASN A 17 -3.30 10.34 10.48
C ASN A 17 -3.73 11.59 9.69
N GLY A 18 -2.99 12.69 9.84
CA GLY A 18 -3.31 14.02 9.28
C GLY A 18 -2.24 14.55 8.32
N GLY A 19 -2.38 15.82 7.93
CA GLY A 19 -1.40 16.51 7.09
C GLY A 19 -1.39 16.00 5.64
N ILE A 20 -0.18 15.92 5.06
CA ILE A 20 -0.01 15.54 3.66
C ILE A 20 -0.60 14.16 3.34
N PRO A 21 -0.39 13.10 4.15
CA PRO A 21 -1.01 11.81 3.88
C PRO A 21 -2.54 11.83 3.80
N LEU A 22 -3.21 12.60 4.67
CA LEU A 22 -4.66 12.75 4.65
C LEU A 22 -5.13 13.38 3.33
N THR A 23 -4.56 14.54 2.98
CA THR A 23 -4.99 15.28 1.78
C THR A 23 -4.60 14.58 0.48
N ARG A 24 -3.43 13.92 0.45
CA ARG A 24 -2.90 13.29 -0.76
C ARG A 24 -3.42 11.88 -0.98
N TYR A 25 -3.43 11.04 0.05
CA TYR A 25 -3.72 9.62 -0.10
C TYR A 25 -5.18 9.28 0.20
N VAL A 26 -5.78 9.91 1.22
CA VAL A 26 -7.13 9.56 1.68
C VAL A 26 -8.21 10.30 0.87
N HIS A 27 -8.11 11.64 0.75
CA HIS A 27 -9.15 12.46 0.13
C HIS A 27 -9.56 12.06 -1.29
N PRO A 28 -8.68 11.55 -2.19
CA PRO A 28 -9.11 11.09 -3.51
C PRO A 28 -10.12 9.92 -3.49
N PHE A 29 -10.26 9.24 -2.35
CA PHE A 29 -11.14 8.08 -2.20
C PHE A 29 -12.22 8.28 -1.13
N ALA A 30 -11.91 9.02 -0.06
CA ALA A 30 -12.79 9.23 1.08
C ALA A 30 -12.65 10.69 1.59
N PRO A 31 -13.15 11.68 0.83
CA PRO A 31 -13.10 13.08 1.25
C PRO A 31 -13.85 13.26 2.58
N GLY A 32 -13.29 14.06 3.49
CA GLY A 32 -13.90 14.33 4.79
C GLY A 32 -13.77 13.22 5.84
N SER A 33 -12.85 12.26 5.63
CA SER A 33 -12.52 11.20 6.61
C SER A 33 -11.22 11.49 7.35
N PRO A 34 -11.18 12.39 8.35
CA PRO A 34 -9.95 12.70 9.09
C PRO A 34 -9.56 11.55 10.02
N GLY A 35 -8.27 11.45 10.35
CA GLY A 35 -7.79 10.57 11.41
C GLY A 35 -7.76 9.08 11.05
N VAL A 36 -8.05 8.70 9.81
CA VAL A 36 -8.08 7.29 9.37
C VAL A 36 -6.69 6.78 8.95
N PRO A 37 -6.34 5.52 9.28
CA PRO A 37 -5.09 4.93 8.81
C PRO A 37 -4.98 4.97 7.29
N TRP A 38 -3.80 5.28 6.78
CA TRP A 38 -3.61 5.61 5.36
C TRP A 38 -2.73 4.64 4.57
N CYS A 39 -2.33 3.49 5.13
CA CYS A 39 -1.51 2.48 4.42
C CYS A 39 -2.20 1.94 3.15
N ALA A 40 -3.47 1.53 3.26
CA ALA A 40 -4.25 1.03 2.11
C ALA A 40 -4.59 2.16 1.12
N PHE A 41 -4.92 3.35 1.64
CA PHE A 41 -5.11 4.54 0.80
C PHE A 41 -3.86 4.91 0.02
N PHE A 42 -2.67 4.78 0.62
CA PHE A 42 -1.40 5.01 -0.06
C PHE A 42 -1.17 4.04 -1.22
N VAL A 43 -1.43 2.74 -1.04
CA VAL A 43 -1.34 1.74 -2.12
C VAL A 43 -2.37 2.04 -3.22
N SER A 44 -3.61 2.38 -2.85
CA SER A 44 -4.67 2.80 -3.77
C SER A 44 -4.33 4.07 -4.55
N TRP A 45 -3.72 5.04 -3.88
CA TRP A 45 -3.25 6.26 -4.52
C TRP A 45 -2.12 5.95 -5.51
N CYS A 46 -1.15 5.09 -5.15
CA CYS A 46 -0.10 4.66 -6.06
C CYS A 46 -0.67 3.95 -7.31
N TYR A 47 -1.73 3.16 -7.15
CA TYR A 47 -2.44 2.54 -8.29
C TYR A 47 -3.03 3.63 -9.19
N LEU A 48 -3.81 4.55 -8.61
CA LEU A 48 -4.45 5.66 -9.33
C LEU A 48 -3.43 6.51 -10.09
N GLN A 49 -2.32 6.89 -9.47
CA GLN A 49 -1.26 7.66 -10.14
C GLN A 49 -0.56 6.88 -11.26
N THR A 50 -0.51 5.55 -11.17
CA THR A 50 0.14 4.72 -12.19
C THR A 50 -0.78 4.51 -13.40
N THR A 51 -2.07 4.29 -13.17
CA THR A 51 -3.01 3.87 -14.23
C THR A 51 -3.94 4.98 -14.71
N GLY A 52 -4.00 6.11 -13.99
CA GLY A 52 -5.00 7.16 -14.21
C GLY A 52 -6.43 6.73 -13.82
N SER A 53 -6.61 5.52 -13.28
CA SER A 53 -7.92 4.93 -13.00
C SER A 53 -8.07 4.55 -11.53
N ARG A 54 -9.29 4.64 -11.00
CA ARG A 54 -9.57 4.14 -9.65
C ARG A 54 -9.24 2.64 -9.55
N PRO A 55 -8.70 2.17 -8.42
CA PRO A 55 -8.37 0.78 -8.28
C PRO A 55 -9.63 -0.11 -8.28
N PRO A 56 -9.50 -1.38 -8.70
CA PRO A 56 -10.63 -2.29 -8.89
C PRO A 56 -11.18 -2.93 -7.60
N TRP A 57 -10.64 -2.61 -6.42
CA TRP A 57 -11.16 -3.11 -5.14
C TRP A 57 -12.23 -2.18 -4.55
N ASN A 58 -13.20 -2.77 -3.84
CA ASN A 58 -14.39 -2.07 -3.35
C ASN A 58 -14.10 -0.92 -2.39
N ASN A 59 -13.19 -1.10 -1.42
CA ASN A 59 -12.81 -0.08 -0.45
C ASN A 59 -11.30 0.23 -0.53
N PRO A 60 -10.92 1.41 -1.07
CA PRO A 60 -9.53 1.86 -1.18
C PRO A 60 -8.77 2.02 0.13
N GLY A 61 -9.48 2.17 1.25
CA GLY A 61 -8.90 2.35 2.58
C GLY A 61 -8.77 1.08 3.40
N TRP A 62 -9.12 -0.09 2.85
CA TRP A 62 -9.25 -1.32 3.64
C TRP A 62 -8.40 -2.46 3.08
N VAL A 63 -7.44 -2.95 3.88
CA VAL A 63 -6.49 -4.01 3.50
C VAL A 63 -7.23 -5.28 3.07
N GLN A 64 -8.26 -5.69 3.80
CA GLN A 64 -9.06 -6.87 3.50
C GLN A 64 -9.81 -6.71 2.16
N SER A 65 -10.20 -5.50 1.77
CA SER A 65 -10.81 -5.27 0.45
C SER A 65 -9.81 -5.49 -0.68
N ILE A 66 -8.55 -5.12 -0.50
CA ILE A 66 -7.48 -5.32 -1.48
C ILE A 66 -7.12 -6.81 -1.56
N TYR A 67 -7.00 -7.48 -0.41
CA TYR A 67 -6.80 -8.92 -0.34
C TYR A 67 -7.94 -9.70 -1.03
N ALA A 68 -9.20 -9.37 -0.71
CA ALA A 68 -10.36 -10.03 -1.30
C ALA A 68 -10.42 -9.84 -2.82
N TRP A 69 -10.09 -8.63 -3.32
CA TRP A 69 -9.94 -8.41 -4.75
C TRP A 69 -8.85 -9.32 -5.35
N ALA A 70 -7.67 -9.39 -4.73
CA ALA A 70 -6.58 -10.20 -5.23
C ALA A 70 -6.94 -11.69 -5.25
N ALA A 71 -7.61 -12.19 -4.20
CA ALA A 71 -8.10 -13.56 -4.11
C ALA A 71 -9.13 -13.88 -5.22
N ASN A 72 -10.18 -13.07 -5.31
CA ASN A 72 -11.28 -13.27 -6.26
C ASN A 72 -10.83 -13.20 -7.73
N ASN A 73 -9.75 -12.46 -8.01
CA ASN A 73 -9.20 -12.28 -9.35
C ASN A 73 -8.00 -13.19 -9.64
N ARG A 74 -7.71 -14.17 -8.78
CA ARG A 74 -6.55 -15.10 -8.91
C ARG A 74 -5.22 -14.36 -9.08
N ARG A 75 -5.04 -13.29 -8.30
CA ARG A 75 -3.84 -12.43 -8.27
C ARG A 75 -2.96 -12.65 -7.06
N LEU A 76 -3.35 -13.52 -6.13
CA LEU A 76 -2.46 -13.94 -5.04
C LEU A 76 -1.31 -14.76 -5.61
N VAL A 77 -0.08 -14.43 -5.22
CA VAL A 77 1.14 -15.08 -5.71
C VAL A 77 2.01 -15.55 -4.55
N GLY A 78 2.70 -16.68 -4.72
CA GLY A 78 3.63 -17.21 -3.72
C GLY A 78 5.03 -16.61 -3.81
N THR A 79 5.45 -16.21 -5.02
CA THR A 79 6.76 -15.59 -5.25
C THR A 79 6.57 -14.11 -5.59
N PRO A 80 6.95 -13.19 -4.70
CA PRO A 80 6.76 -11.76 -4.93
C PRO A 80 7.72 -11.27 -6.01
N LEU A 81 7.26 -10.30 -6.81
CA LEU A 81 8.05 -9.52 -7.75
C LEU A 81 7.93 -8.04 -7.44
N ARG A 82 8.87 -7.23 -7.96
CA ARG A 82 8.74 -5.77 -7.93
C ARG A 82 7.39 -5.36 -8.52
N GLY A 83 6.65 -4.53 -7.80
CA GLY A 83 5.31 -4.09 -8.20
C GLY A 83 4.17 -4.84 -7.55
N ASP A 84 4.41 -6.03 -7.00
CA ASP A 84 3.38 -6.73 -6.21
C ASP A 84 3.07 -5.93 -4.94
N MET A 85 1.81 -5.98 -4.52
CA MET A 85 1.39 -5.55 -3.19
C MET A 85 1.75 -6.65 -2.20
N PHE A 86 2.16 -6.30 -0.99
CA PHE A 86 2.25 -7.25 0.12
C PHE A 86 1.30 -6.80 1.23
N GLY A 87 0.78 -7.74 2.00
CA GLY A 87 0.10 -7.41 3.25
C GLY A 87 0.51 -8.31 4.42
N LEU A 88 0.41 -7.74 5.61
CA LEU A 88 0.66 -8.39 6.89
C LEU A 88 -0.69 -8.62 7.57
N GLY A 89 -1.20 -9.84 7.42
CA GLY A 89 -2.59 -10.16 7.77
C GLY A 89 -3.57 -9.19 7.11
N GLY A 90 -4.53 -8.68 7.90
CA GLY A 90 -5.50 -7.67 7.46
C GLY A 90 -5.23 -6.25 7.96
N ASN A 91 -4.06 -5.98 8.54
CA ASN A 91 -3.82 -4.71 9.25
C ASN A 91 -2.93 -3.74 8.49
N HIS A 92 -1.97 -4.25 7.72
CA HIS A 92 -0.98 -3.41 7.05
C HIS A 92 -0.68 -3.90 5.64
N ILE A 93 -0.35 -2.97 4.76
CA ILE A 93 -0.11 -3.22 3.34
C ILE A 93 0.94 -2.23 2.79
N GLY A 94 1.65 -2.64 1.75
CA GLY A 94 2.54 -1.77 0.98
C GLY A 94 2.91 -2.40 -0.36
N LEU A 95 4.00 -1.92 -0.95
CA LEU A 95 4.49 -2.39 -2.25
C LEU A 95 5.85 -3.06 -2.14
N VAL A 96 6.03 -4.15 -2.88
CA VAL A 96 7.32 -4.81 -3.08
C VAL A 96 8.15 -3.97 -4.04
N ALA A 97 9.25 -3.40 -3.54
CA ALA A 97 10.20 -2.63 -4.33
C ALA A 97 11.26 -3.51 -4.99
N ARG A 98 11.67 -4.57 -4.29
CA ARG A 98 12.63 -5.59 -4.74
C ARG A 98 12.40 -6.90 -4.00
N SER A 99 12.51 -8.02 -4.71
CA SER A 99 12.51 -9.36 -4.12
C SER A 99 13.95 -9.88 -3.99
N LEU A 100 14.25 -10.48 -2.83
CA LEU A 100 15.49 -11.20 -2.55
C LEU A 100 15.14 -12.67 -2.22
N ARG A 101 16.13 -13.48 -1.86
CA ARG A 101 15.92 -14.93 -1.63
C ARG A 101 14.94 -15.23 -0.49
N ASP A 102 15.06 -14.53 0.63
CA ASP A 102 14.38 -14.81 1.90
C ASP A 102 13.60 -13.61 2.46
N ARG A 103 13.65 -12.49 1.74
CA ARG A 103 13.08 -11.22 2.17
C ARG A 103 12.74 -10.34 0.98
N ILE A 104 12.05 -9.26 1.26
CA ILE A 104 11.73 -8.21 0.29
C ILE A 104 12.12 -6.85 0.83
N ILE A 105 12.47 -5.95 -0.09
CA ILE A 105 12.52 -4.52 0.18
C ILE A 105 11.17 -3.95 -0.21
N THR A 106 10.57 -3.17 0.68
CA THR A 106 9.23 -2.59 0.49
C THR A 106 9.28 -1.07 0.39
N VAL A 107 8.18 -0.49 -0.08
CA VAL A 107 7.82 0.91 0.19
C VAL A 107 6.40 0.91 0.75
N GLU A 108 6.23 1.52 1.92
CA GLU A 108 5.00 1.46 2.69
C GLU A 108 4.75 2.76 3.45
N GLY A 109 3.47 3.12 3.55
CA GLY A 109 2.97 4.29 4.27
C GLY A 109 2.32 3.91 5.60
N ASN A 110 2.07 4.87 6.49
CA ASN A 110 1.46 4.68 7.80
C ASN A 110 2.18 3.57 8.61
N THR A 111 3.51 3.56 8.52
CA THR A 111 4.34 2.75 9.43
C THR A 111 4.29 3.35 10.85
N SER A 112 4.85 2.68 11.85
CA SER A 112 4.84 3.13 13.27
C SER A 112 5.29 4.59 13.48
N THR A 113 6.14 5.05 12.57
CA THR A 113 6.69 6.39 12.49
C THR A 113 5.84 7.44 11.74
N GLY A 114 4.65 7.08 11.25
CA GLY A 114 3.75 7.99 10.56
C GLY A 114 4.25 8.52 9.21
N CYS A 115 5.23 7.85 8.57
CA CYS A 115 5.71 8.27 7.25
C CYS A 115 5.81 7.12 6.26
N VAL A 116 5.94 7.50 4.98
CA VAL A 116 6.34 6.59 3.91
C VAL A 116 7.82 6.28 4.06
N ARG A 117 8.15 4.98 4.12
CA ARG A 117 9.52 4.48 4.28
C ARG A 117 9.78 3.28 3.38
N SER A 118 11.06 3.01 3.15
CA SER A 118 11.51 1.72 2.67
C SER A 118 11.93 0.85 3.84
N ASN A 119 11.48 -0.41 3.85
CA ASN A 119 11.79 -1.36 4.91
C ASN A 119 12.20 -2.70 4.30
N GLU A 120 12.95 -3.49 5.08
CA GLU A 120 13.20 -4.89 4.79
C GLU A 120 12.18 -5.74 5.56
N ARG A 121 11.53 -6.71 4.89
CA ARG A 121 10.57 -7.61 5.53
C ARG A 121 10.89 -9.07 5.18
N PRO A 122 10.82 -10.00 6.16
CA PRO A 122 10.88 -11.43 5.84
C PRO A 122 9.66 -11.84 5.01
N LEU A 123 9.78 -12.90 4.21
CA LEU A 123 8.65 -13.41 3.42
C LEU A 123 7.56 -14.06 4.30
N THR A 124 7.94 -14.60 5.45
CA THR A 124 7.04 -15.34 6.34
C THR A 124 5.90 -14.45 6.86
N GLY A 125 4.67 -14.96 6.77
CA GLY A 125 3.48 -14.27 7.27
C GLY A 125 2.95 -13.17 6.35
N LEU A 126 3.53 -12.99 5.17
CA LEU A 126 3.04 -12.06 4.15
C LEU A 126 2.19 -12.77 3.10
N TRP A 127 1.15 -12.11 2.64
CA TRP A 127 0.50 -12.42 1.37
C TRP A 127 0.97 -11.44 0.31
N PHE A 128 0.98 -11.86 -0.95
CA PHE A 128 1.34 -11.01 -2.09
C PHE A 128 0.23 -10.99 -3.12
N GLY A 129 -0.10 -9.81 -3.64
CA GLY A 129 -1.12 -9.60 -4.66
C GLY A 129 -0.56 -8.85 -5.86
N ARG A 130 -0.67 -9.43 -7.06
CA ARG A 130 -0.17 -8.81 -8.30
C ARG A 130 -1.19 -7.84 -8.90
N PRO A 131 -0.91 -6.53 -8.94
CA PRO A 131 -1.78 -5.58 -9.63
C PRO A 131 -1.77 -5.85 -11.14
N LYS A 132 -2.88 -5.54 -11.81
CA LYS A 132 -3.02 -5.62 -13.28
C LYS A 132 -2.57 -4.30 -13.91
#